data_AF-A0A8T6M1N8-F1
#
_entry.id   AF-A0A8T6M1N8-F1
#
_cell.length_a   1.000
_cell.length_b   1.000
_cell.length_c   1.000
_cell.angle_alpha   90.00
_cell.angle_beta   90.00
_cell.angle_gamma   90.00
#
_symmetry.space_group_name_H-M   'P 1'
#
loop_
_entity.id
_entity.type
_entity.pdbx_description
1 polymer ?
#
loop_
_entity_poly.entity_id
_entity_poly.type
_entity_poly.pdbx_seq_one_letter_code
_entity_poly.pdbx_strand_id
1 'polypeptide(L)'
;MRRLDYKHQLVDYFKRNLAKKYNHDTLKFALISQGYSRVAVLQAYEEAIKQMSEDAPVLKEKPIIRHEIYDMNNKLIHPEPMGHWEKFWLRLKGNRI
;
A
#
# COMPACT_ATOMS: atom_id res chain seq x y z
N MET A 1 4.28 -16.55 37.60
CA MET A 1 4.10 -15.74 36.38
C MET A 1 2.61 -15.54 36.16
N ARG A 2 2.10 -14.30 36.05
CA ARG A 2 0.64 -14.04 35.95
C ARG A 2 0.11 -14.48 34.58
N ARG A 3 -1.05 -15.12 34.55
CA ARG A 3 -1.66 -15.72 33.34
C ARG A 3 -1.90 -14.72 32.19
N LEU A 4 -2.16 -13.45 32.54
CA LEU A 4 -2.38 -12.35 31.58
C LEU A 4 -1.11 -12.04 30.77
N ASP A 5 0.08 -12.09 31.39
CA ASP A 5 1.34 -11.79 30.71
C ASP A 5 1.66 -12.80 29.60
N TYR A 6 1.28 -14.07 29.79
CA TYR A 6 1.61 -15.15 28.86
C TYR A 6 0.93 -14.99 27.49
N LYS A 7 -0.34 -14.59 27.49
CA LYS A 7 -1.10 -14.38 26.24
C LYS A 7 -0.52 -13.18 25.47
N HIS A 8 -0.24 -12.08 26.16
CA HIS A 8 0.37 -10.90 25.55
C HIS A 8 1.76 -11.20 24.96
N GLN A 9 2.57 -12.01 25.65
CA GLN A 9 3.88 -12.42 25.15
C GLN A 9 3.79 -13.22 23.83
N LEU A 10 2.81 -14.11 23.71
CA LEU A 10 2.59 -14.86 22.46
C LEU A 10 2.14 -13.95 21.31
N VAL A 11 1.25 -13.00 21.59
CA VAL A 11 0.79 -12.01 20.61
C VAL A 11 1.97 -11.16 20.13
N ASP A 12 2.77 -10.63 21.05
CA ASP A 12 3.97 -9.84 20.74
C ASP A 12 5.02 -10.65 19.97
N TYR A 13 5.19 -11.93 20.32
CA TYR A 13 6.05 -12.85 19.57
C TYR A 13 5.59 -12.95 18.12
N PHE A 14 4.30 -13.18 17.86
CA PHE A 14 3.78 -13.25 16.51
C PHE A 14 3.95 -11.94 15.76
N LYS A 15 3.58 -10.79 16.36
CA LYS A 15 3.76 -9.47 15.73
C LYS A 15 5.20 -9.22 15.28
N ARG A 16 6.17 -9.45 16.17
CA ARG A 16 7.60 -9.22 15.88
C ARG A 16 8.12 -10.11 14.77
N ASN A 17 7.66 -11.36 14.70
CA ASN A 17 8.14 -12.31 13.70
C ASN A 17 7.41 -12.16 12.34
N LEU A 18 6.12 -11.83 12.35
CA LEU A 18 5.38 -11.52 11.12
C LEU A 18 5.89 -10.23 10.46
N ALA A 19 6.26 -9.22 11.25
CA ALA A 19 6.94 -8.02 10.74
C ALA A 19 8.27 -8.34 10.03
N LYS A 20 8.96 -9.41 10.46
CA LYS A 20 10.17 -9.94 9.82
C LYS A 20 9.90 -10.89 8.65
N LYS A 21 8.63 -11.07 8.25
CA LYS A 21 8.18 -11.93 7.15
C LYS A 21 8.48 -13.42 7.36
N TYR A 22 8.56 -13.90 8.60
CA TYR A 22 8.62 -15.33 8.87
C TYR A 22 7.30 -16.01 8.49
N ASN A 23 7.37 -17.28 8.05
CA ASN A 23 6.19 -18.06 7.75
C ASN A 23 5.37 -18.35 9.02
N HIS A 24 4.08 -18.03 8.98
CA HIS A 24 3.18 -18.18 10.13
C HIS A 24 3.03 -19.63 10.57
N ASP A 25 3.02 -20.59 9.64
CA ASP A 25 2.90 -22.01 9.99
C ASP A 25 4.14 -22.49 10.73
N THR A 26 5.32 -22.12 10.28
CA THR A 26 6.58 -22.46 10.96
C THR A 26 6.61 -21.92 12.39
N LEU A 27 6.15 -20.68 12.62
CA LEU A 27 6.07 -20.09 13.95
C LEU A 27 5.09 -20.84 14.86
N LYS A 28 3.91 -21.22 14.33
CA LYS A 28 2.93 -22.02 15.07
C LYS A 28 3.51 -23.37 15.46
N PHE A 29 4.13 -24.08 14.51
CA PHE A 29 4.77 -25.38 14.77
C PHE A 29 5.92 -25.26 15.78
N ALA A 30 6.75 -24.23 15.69
CA ALA A 30 7.85 -24.00 16.63
C ALA A 30 7.33 -23.86 18.07
N LEU A 31 6.31 -23.01 18.30
CA LEU A 31 5.72 -22.83 19.63
C LEU A 31 5.06 -24.11 20.14
N ILE A 32 4.34 -24.84 19.29
CA ILE A 32 3.74 -26.13 19.68
C ILE A 32 4.83 -27.13 20.07
N SER A 33 5.94 -27.21 19.31
CA SER A 33 7.06 -28.10 19.62
C SER A 33 7.79 -27.73 20.92
N GLN A 34 7.75 -26.47 21.33
CA GLN A 34 8.26 -25.99 22.61
C GLN A 34 7.34 -26.32 23.80
N GLY A 35 6.19 -26.95 23.56
CA GLY A 35 5.23 -27.34 24.60
C GLY A 35 4.12 -26.33 24.87
N TYR A 36 3.97 -25.29 24.02
CA TYR A 36 2.85 -24.37 24.14
C TYR A 36 1.55 -25.04 23.70
N SER A 37 0.44 -24.73 24.40
CA SER A 37 -0.88 -25.24 24.01
C SER A 37 -1.26 -24.77 22.62
N ARG A 38 -1.62 -25.72 21.74
CA ARG A 38 -2.06 -25.44 20.36
C ARG A 38 -3.17 -24.39 20.33
N VAL A 39 -4.14 -24.47 21.25
CA VAL A 39 -5.27 -23.52 21.31
C VAL A 39 -4.77 -22.10 21.63
N ALA A 40 -3.86 -21.98 22.61
CA ALA A 40 -3.31 -20.68 22.99
C ALA A 40 -2.49 -20.05 21.87
N VAL A 41 -1.71 -20.86 21.14
CA VAL A 41 -0.91 -20.42 19.98
C VAL A 41 -1.80 -19.91 18.86
N LEU A 42 -2.89 -20.63 18.54
CA LEU A 42 -3.83 -20.21 17.49
C LEU A 42 -4.55 -18.91 17.86
N GLN A 43 -5.06 -18.81 19.09
CA GLN A 43 -5.72 -17.59 19.56
C GLN A 43 -4.78 -16.37 19.54
N ALA A 44 -3.53 -16.54 19.98
CA ALA A 44 -2.55 -15.47 19.95
C ALA A 44 -2.20 -15.03 18.53
N TYR A 45 -2.14 -15.97 17.58
CA TYR A 45 -1.93 -15.66 16.17
C TYR A 45 -3.08 -14.83 15.59
N GLU A 46 -4.34 -15.25 15.81
CA GLU A 46 -5.52 -14.52 15.34
C GLU A 46 -5.57 -13.10 15.90
N GLU A 47 -5.28 -12.94 17.19
CA GLU A 47 -5.25 -11.65 17.85
C GLU A 47 -4.12 -10.75 17.33
N ALA A 48 -2.94 -11.32 17.04
CA ALA A 48 -1.84 -10.58 16.43
C ALA A 48 -2.21 -10.06 15.03
N ILE A 49 -2.84 -10.89 14.19
CA ILE A 49 -3.30 -10.49 12.85
C ILE A 49 -4.36 -9.39 12.93
N LYS A 50 -5.31 -9.53 13.86
CA LYS A 50 -6.34 -8.51 14.07
C LYS A 50 -5.73 -7.16 14.41
N GLN A 51 -4.82 -7.13 15.39
CA GLN A 51 -4.17 -5.88 15.81
C GLN A 51 -3.30 -5.28 14.69
N MET A 52 -2.57 -6.11 13.93
CA MET A 52 -1.78 -5.62 12.79
C MET A 52 -2.65 -5.09 11.65
N SER A 53 -3.84 -5.66 11.45
CA SER A 53 -4.81 -5.18 10.45
C SER A 53 -5.44 -3.85 10.87
N GLU A 54 -5.71 -3.68 12.17
CA GLU A 54 -6.20 -2.42 12.74
C GLU A 54 -5.15 -1.29 12.65
N ASP A 55 -3.86 -1.63 12.85
CA ASP A 55 -2.74 -0.70 12.74
C ASP A 55 -2.32 -0.40 11.28
N ALA A 56 -2.80 -1.18 10.31
CA ALA A 56 -2.39 -1.03 8.92
C ALA A 56 -2.83 0.33 8.36
N PRO A 57 -1.92 1.12 7.75
CA PRO A 57 -2.28 2.40 7.18
C PRO A 57 -3.26 2.19 6.03
N VAL A 58 -4.42 2.86 6.09
CA VAL A 58 -5.36 2.91 4.96
C VAL A 58 -4.64 3.58 3.79
N LEU A 59 -4.29 2.79 2.77
CA LEU A 59 -3.71 3.29 1.52
C LEU A 59 -4.76 4.12 0.77
N LYS A 60 -4.90 5.39 1.16
CA LYS A 60 -5.72 6.37 0.44
C LYS A 60 -4.91 6.86 -0.76
N GLU A 61 -4.85 6.07 -1.82
CA GLU A 61 -4.40 6.59 -3.11
C GLU A 61 -5.41 7.63 -3.58
N LYS A 62 -4.93 8.84 -3.90
CA LYS A 62 -5.81 9.88 -4.46
C LYS A 62 -6.30 9.37 -5.83
N PRO A 63 -7.59 9.55 -6.17
CA PRO A 63 -8.05 9.24 -7.52
C PRO A 63 -7.29 10.11 -8.51
N ILE A 64 -6.56 9.48 -9.44
CA ILE A 64 -5.84 10.17 -10.51
C ILE A 64 -6.85 10.46 -11.63
N ILE A 65 -7.33 11.70 -11.72
CA ILE A 65 -8.18 12.14 -12.85
C ILE A 65 -7.27 12.29 -14.08
N ARG A 66 -7.45 11.44 -15.10
CA ARG A 66 -6.75 11.55 -16.38
C ARG A 66 -7.62 12.37 -17.34
N HIS A 67 -7.05 13.41 -17.94
CA HIS A 67 -7.70 14.20 -18.98
C HIS A 67 -7.10 13.83 -20.35
N GLU A 68 -7.94 13.34 -21.25
CA GLU A 68 -7.58 13.02 -22.63
C GLU A 68 -8.26 14.03 -23.57
N ILE A 69 -7.53 14.55 -24.56
CA ILE A 69 -8.04 15.53 -25.52
C ILE A 69 -8.37 14.81 -26.82
N TYR A 70 -9.61 14.98 -27.30
CA TYR A 70 -10.13 14.35 -28.50
C TYR A 70 -10.41 15.38 -29.59
N ASP A 71 -10.13 15.03 -30.84
CA ASP A 71 -10.53 15.79 -32.03
C ASP A 71 -12.04 15.62 -32.33
N MET A 72 -12.58 16.44 -33.23
CA MET A 72 -13.95 16.33 -33.76
C MET A 72 -14.23 14.94 -34.38
N ASN A 73 -13.18 14.25 -34.85
CA ASN A 73 -13.25 12.90 -35.40
C ASN A 73 -12.99 11.79 -34.36
N ASN A 74 -13.06 12.13 -33.06
CA ASN A 74 -12.84 11.22 -31.93
C ASN A 74 -11.45 10.54 -31.93
N LYS A 75 -10.42 11.24 -32.41
CA LYS A 75 -9.02 10.80 -32.38
C LYS A 75 -8.29 11.46 -31.22
N LEU A 76 -7.44 10.70 -30.51
CA LEU A 76 -6.62 11.21 -29.42
C LEU A 76 -5.57 12.18 -29.97
N ILE A 77 -5.58 13.42 -29.49
CA ILE A 77 -4.60 14.45 -29.86
C ILE A 77 -3.61 14.60 -28.70
N HIS A 78 -2.32 14.49 -29.00
CA HIS A 78 -1.26 14.94 -28.11
C HIS A 78 -0.85 16.34 -28.57
N PRO A 79 -1.31 17.43 -27.91
CA PRO A 79 -0.88 18.76 -28.30
C PRO A 79 0.62 18.88 -28.00
N GLU A 80 1.44 18.88 -29.05
CA GLU A 80 2.86 19.22 -28.91
C GLU A 80 2.97 20.71 -28.53
N PRO A 81 3.72 21.06 -27.47
CA PRO A 81 3.86 22.45 -27.08
C PRO A 81 4.59 23.22 -28.18
N MET A 82 3.93 24.24 -28.75
CA MET A 82 4.54 25.11 -29.77
C MET A 82 5.85 25.71 -29.27
N GLY A 83 6.88 25.63 -30.12
CA GLY A 83 8.21 26.12 -29.84
C GLY A 83 8.26 27.65 -29.70
N HIS A 84 9.24 28.15 -28.96
CA HIS A 84 9.40 29.59 -28.72
C HIS A 84 9.49 30.41 -30.03
N TRP A 85 10.10 29.84 -31.07
CA TRP A 85 10.22 30.48 -32.39
C TRP A 85 8.91 30.51 -33.18
N GLU A 86 8.03 29.51 -33.04
CA GLU A 86 6.71 29.51 -33.68
C GLU A 86 5.82 30.61 -33.10
N LYS A 87 5.87 30.79 -31.78
CA LYS A 87 5.18 31.90 -31.08
C LYS A 87 5.72 33.27 -31.51
N PHE A 88 7.03 33.39 -31.67
CA PHE A 88 7.68 34.61 -32.16
C PHE A 88 7.23 34.97 -33.58
N TRP A 89 7.19 34.01 -34.50
CA TRP A 89 6.75 34.22 -35.87
C TRP A 89 5.25 34.52 -36.00
N LEU A 90 4.40 33.86 -35.19
CA LEU A 90 2.96 34.19 -35.10
C LEU A 90 2.74 35.64 -34.67
N ARG A 91 3.50 36.11 -33.68
CA ARG A 91 3.45 37.51 -33.22
C ARG A 91 3.94 38.49 -34.28
N LEU A 92 4.92 38.11 -35.10
CA LEU A 92 5.44 38.93 -36.21
C LEU A 92 4.49 39.01 -37.41
N LYS A 93 3.74 37.94 -37.69
CA LYS A 93 2.75 37.91 -38.79
C LYS A 93 1.43 38.62 -38.45
N GLY A 94 1.14 38.85 -37.16
CA GLY A 94 -0.08 39.50 -36.67
C GLY A 94 -0.18 41.01 -36.94
N ASN A 95 0.87 41.67 -37.44
CA ASN A 95 0.89 43.10 -37.79
C ASN A 95 1.00 43.31 -39.31
N ARG A 96 0.08 42.73 -40.08
CA ARG A 96 -0.24 43.20 -41.44
C ARG A 96 -1.75 43.36 -41.58
N ILE A 97 -2.23 44.52 -41.14
CA ILE A 97 -3.40 45.22 -41.67
C ILE A 97 -2.83 46.42 -42.43
#